data_AF-A0A8D9BH72-F1
#
_entry.id   AF-A0A8D9BH72-F1
#
_cell.length_a   1.000
_cell.length_b   1.000
_cell.length_c   1.000
_cell.angle_alpha   90.00
_cell.angle_beta   90.00
_cell.angle_gamma   90.00
#
_symmetry.space_group_name_H-M   'P 1'
#
loop_
_entity.id
_entity.type
_entity.pdbx_description
1 polymer ?
#
loop_
_entity_poly.entity_id
_entity_poly.type
_entity_poly.pdbx_seq_one_letter_code
_entity_poly.pdbx_strand_id
1 'polypeptide(L)'
;PKSKCDIQPDEPAVCYFTGDSRGNQNSFLTPLQVLLLRLHNIIAREFGKINVHWDDERLYQEARKCVIGIYQWISYAEMLPTLIGDKIIKEHELDSNGKRDVYKDYVNPATLNEFQTAAYRALHGIVPGVVWMIAKTGRSAEIDMIKWMHRPSIVQEYFDHMLEGLQTQFIQPQNDGWEDFGLNNKLKKSNPPFKSDPYGDDLTTIGIQRQRDYGMPSYNAFRKYSGYPSVKTIDELSDLIAPEHIKHLKAGYKHVDDIDLIVG
;
A
#
# COMPACT_ATOMS: atom_id res chain seq x y z
N PRO A 1 -13.05 -8.53 -12.81
CA PRO A 1 -13.23 -7.14 -12.28
C PRO A 1 -12.71 -6.11 -13.30
N LYS A 2 -13.56 -5.19 -13.78
CA LYS A 2 -13.09 -4.07 -14.63
C LYS A 2 -12.32 -3.10 -13.76
N SER A 3 -11.15 -2.64 -14.20
CA SER A 3 -10.37 -1.64 -13.48
C SER A 3 -11.14 -0.33 -13.37
N LYS A 4 -11.25 0.24 -12.17
CA LYS A 4 -11.80 1.59 -12.01
C LYS A 4 -10.84 2.58 -12.65
N CYS A 5 -11.31 3.28 -13.68
CA CYS A 5 -10.61 4.31 -14.40
C CYS A 5 -11.61 5.39 -14.78
N ASP A 6 -11.21 6.63 -14.61
CA ASP A 6 -12.00 7.80 -14.88
C ASP A 6 -11.34 8.63 -15.99
N ILE A 7 -12.12 8.89 -17.03
CA ILE A 7 -11.71 9.65 -18.20
C ILE A 7 -12.49 10.96 -18.18
N GLN A 8 -11.77 12.07 -18.14
CA GLN A 8 -12.38 13.40 -18.16
C GLN A 8 -12.51 13.93 -19.59
N PRO A 9 -13.59 14.68 -19.92
CA PRO A 9 -13.81 15.19 -21.28
C PRO A 9 -12.71 16.15 -21.78
N ASP A 10 -12.02 16.83 -20.87
CA ASP A 10 -10.94 17.79 -21.13
C ASP A 10 -9.55 17.16 -21.09
N GLU A 11 -9.46 15.84 -20.93
CA GLU A 11 -8.19 15.10 -20.86
C GLU A 11 -8.08 14.05 -21.98
N PRO A 12 -6.84 13.65 -22.34
CA PRO A 12 -6.64 12.45 -23.14
C PRO A 12 -7.30 11.23 -22.48
N ALA A 13 -8.06 10.47 -23.26
CA ALA A 13 -8.72 9.26 -22.79
C ALA A 13 -7.72 8.13 -22.54
N VAL A 14 -7.21 8.05 -21.31
CA VAL A 14 -6.14 7.11 -20.92
C VAL A 14 -6.61 6.23 -19.77
N CYS A 15 -6.49 4.92 -19.96
CA CYS A 15 -6.60 3.92 -18.89
C CYS A 15 -5.54 2.85 -19.12
N TYR A 16 -4.80 2.48 -18.07
CA TYR A 16 -3.82 1.40 -18.16
C TYR A 16 -4.47 0.05 -17.89
N PHE A 17 -4.13 -0.93 -18.70
CA PHE A 17 -4.44 -2.33 -18.44
C PHE A 17 -3.24 -2.98 -17.75
N THR A 18 -3.42 -3.43 -16.52
CA THR A 18 -2.37 -4.03 -15.71
C THR A 18 -2.85 -5.38 -15.15
N GLY A 19 -1.92 -6.15 -14.57
CA GLY A 19 -2.24 -7.42 -13.94
C GLY A 19 -3.13 -7.30 -12.69
N ASP A 20 -3.29 -6.09 -12.13
CA ASP A 20 -4.13 -5.82 -10.96
C ASP A 20 -5.20 -4.77 -11.30
N SER A 21 -6.47 -5.05 -10.98
CA SER A 21 -7.59 -4.16 -11.31
C SER A 21 -7.52 -2.75 -10.70
N ARG A 22 -6.63 -2.52 -9.72
CA ARG A 22 -6.40 -1.24 -9.07
C ARG A 22 -5.21 -0.49 -9.66
N GLY A 23 -4.62 -0.95 -10.77
CA GLY A 23 -3.44 -0.33 -11.38
C GLY A 23 -3.59 1.16 -11.68
N ASN A 24 -4.82 1.66 -11.87
CA ASN A 24 -5.12 3.08 -12.11
C ASN A 24 -5.54 3.85 -10.85
N GLN A 25 -5.49 3.26 -9.64
CA GLN A 25 -6.13 3.83 -8.45
C GLN A 25 -5.59 5.21 -8.09
N ASN A 26 -4.27 5.40 -8.12
CA ASN A 26 -3.66 6.65 -7.74
C ASN A 26 -2.37 6.93 -8.54
N SER A 27 -1.93 8.17 -8.43
CA SER A 27 -0.77 8.76 -9.11
C SER A 27 0.58 8.18 -8.69
N PHE A 28 0.68 7.48 -7.56
CA PHE A 28 1.90 6.76 -7.18
C PHE A 28 1.95 5.34 -7.75
N LEU A 29 0.80 4.65 -7.76
CA LEU A 29 0.71 3.25 -8.15
C LEU A 29 0.88 3.05 -9.66
N THR A 30 0.25 3.90 -10.47
CA THR A 30 0.25 3.73 -11.93
C THR A 30 1.66 3.82 -12.52
N PRO A 31 2.51 4.82 -12.17
CA PRO A 31 3.90 4.85 -12.63
C PRO A 31 4.71 3.61 -12.23
N LEU A 32 4.53 3.08 -11.01
CA LEU A 32 5.24 1.86 -10.58
C LEU A 32 4.84 0.62 -11.40
N GLN A 33 3.56 0.49 -11.76
CA GLN A 33 3.09 -0.58 -12.65
C GLN A 33 3.75 -0.48 -14.04
N VAL A 34 3.81 0.73 -14.61
CA VAL A 34 4.45 0.98 -15.90
C VAL A 34 5.97 0.74 -15.82
N LEU A 35 6.61 1.11 -14.72
CA LEU A 35 8.04 0.87 -14.48
C LEU A 35 8.38 -0.62 -14.51
N LEU A 36 7.64 -1.45 -13.77
CA LEU A 36 7.87 -2.90 -13.74
C LEU A 36 7.59 -3.57 -15.09
N LEU A 37 6.57 -3.09 -15.83
CA LEU A 37 6.31 -3.56 -17.19
C LEU A 37 7.46 -3.20 -18.14
N ARG A 38 7.98 -1.98 -18.08
CA ARG A 38 9.14 -1.56 -18.88
C ARG A 38 10.38 -2.40 -18.54
N LEU A 39 10.62 -2.66 -17.25
CA LEU A 39 11.72 -3.51 -16.79
C LEU A 39 11.61 -4.93 -17.35
N HIS A 40 10.42 -5.53 -17.33
CA HIS A 40 10.18 -6.84 -17.95
C HIS A 40 10.59 -6.86 -19.43
N ASN A 41 10.15 -5.86 -20.21
CA ASN A 41 10.46 -5.77 -21.63
C ASN A 41 11.94 -5.51 -21.91
N ILE A 42 12.62 -4.75 -21.06
CA ILE A 42 14.07 -4.54 -21.15
C ILE A 42 14.79 -5.89 -20.95
N ILE A 43 14.47 -6.61 -19.88
CA ILE A 43 15.08 -7.91 -19.58
C ILE A 43 14.82 -8.91 -20.71
N ALA A 44 13.57 -9.01 -21.20
CA ALA A 44 13.23 -9.91 -22.29
C ALA A 44 14.04 -9.62 -23.57
N ARG A 45 14.23 -8.35 -23.94
CA ARG A 45 15.06 -7.96 -25.09
C ARG A 45 16.52 -8.33 -24.89
N GLU A 46 17.09 -8.07 -23.72
CA GLU A 46 18.49 -8.42 -23.45
C GLU A 46 18.68 -9.94 -23.43
N PHE A 47 17.73 -10.70 -22.87
CA PHE A 47 17.76 -12.16 -22.92
C PHE A 47 17.66 -12.68 -24.36
N GLY A 48 16.86 -12.06 -25.23
CA GLY A 48 16.75 -12.44 -26.64
C GLY A 48 18.03 -12.20 -27.45
N LYS A 49 18.79 -11.16 -27.11
CA LYS A 49 20.10 -10.90 -27.73
C LYS A 49 21.14 -11.97 -27.37
N ILE A 50 21.12 -12.42 -26.11
CA ILE A 50 22.08 -13.40 -25.58
C ILE A 50 21.68 -14.83 -25.98
N ASN A 51 20.37 -15.14 -25.90
CA ASN A 51 19.80 -16.46 -26.11
C ASN A 51 18.95 -16.47 -27.39
N VAL A 52 19.60 -16.30 -28.55
CA VAL A 52 18.93 -16.22 -29.87
C VAL A 52 18.09 -17.44 -30.26
N HIS A 53 18.22 -18.54 -29.53
CA HIS A 53 17.49 -19.79 -29.75
C HIS A 53 16.24 -19.93 -28.87
N TRP A 54 15.99 -19.00 -27.94
CA TRP A 54 14.77 -19.00 -27.13
C TRP A 54 13.59 -18.50 -27.95
N ASP A 55 12.43 -19.12 -27.75
CA ASP A 55 11.16 -18.63 -28.25
C ASP A 55 10.55 -17.55 -27.32
N ASP A 56 9.46 -16.94 -27.77
CA ASP A 56 8.81 -15.85 -27.05
C ASP A 56 8.29 -16.27 -25.66
N GLU A 57 7.79 -17.50 -25.50
CA GLU A 57 7.31 -18.00 -24.21
C GLU A 57 8.46 -18.14 -23.22
N ARG A 58 9.59 -18.72 -23.65
CA ARG A 58 10.78 -18.84 -22.82
C ARG A 58 11.32 -17.46 -22.42
N LEU A 59 11.38 -16.52 -23.36
CA LEU A 59 11.79 -15.13 -23.09
C LEU A 59 10.88 -14.46 -22.06
N TYR A 60 9.57 -14.59 -22.22
CA TYR A 60 8.58 -14.05 -21.30
C TYR A 60 8.75 -14.65 -19.89
N GLN A 61 8.80 -15.97 -19.74
CA GLN A 61 8.88 -16.60 -18.42
C GLN A 61 10.19 -16.30 -17.71
N GLU A 62 11.32 -16.28 -18.41
CA GLU A 62 12.62 -15.96 -17.80
C GLU A 62 12.72 -14.49 -17.41
N ALA A 63 12.21 -13.57 -18.23
CA ALA A 63 12.12 -12.16 -17.85
C ALA A 63 11.16 -11.94 -16.66
N ARG A 64 10.00 -12.61 -16.67
CA ARG A 64 9.04 -12.61 -15.55
C ARG A 64 9.68 -13.11 -14.26
N LYS A 65 10.40 -14.24 -14.32
CA LYS A 65 11.11 -14.83 -13.17
C LYS A 65 12.14 -13.85 -12.59
N CYS A 66 12.89 -13.17 -13.46
CA CYS A 66 13.86 -12.15 -13.03
C CYS A 66 13.18 -10.97 -12.33
N VAL A 67 12.11 -10.41 -12.91
CA VAL A 67 11.36 -9.30 -12.28
C VAL A 67 10.75 -9.71 -10.93
N ILE A 68 10.22 -10.93 -10.81
CA ILE A 68 9.73 -11.48 -9.53
C ILE A 68 10.87 -11.51 -8.49
N GLY A 69 12.06 -11.99 -8.87
CA GLY A 69 13.21 -12.03 -7.98
C GLY A 69 13.64 -10.64 -7.50
N ILE A 70 13.66 -9.64 -8.40
CA ILE A 70 13.95 -8.25 -8.05
C ILE A 70 12.89 -7.71 -7.08
N TYR A 71 11.61 -7.94 -7.34
CA TYR A 71 10.53 -7.49 -6.48
C TYR A 71 10.57 -8.14 -5.09
N GLN A 72 10.87 -9.43 -5.03
CA GLN A 72 11.07 -10.15 -3.76
C GLN A 72 12.27 -9.61 -2.99
N TRP A 73 13.38 -9.31 -3.67
CA TRP A 73 14.56 -8.71 -3.05
C TRP A 73 14.22 -7.35 -2.43
N ILE A 74 13.64 -6.43 -3.21
CA ILE A 74 13.21 -5.11 -2.70
C ILE A 74 12.29 -5.28 -1.49
N SER A 75 11.33 -6.21 -1.56
CA SER A 75 10.36 -6.42 -0.48
C SER A 75 11.01 -6.93 0.81
N TYR A 76 11.85 -7.96 0.74
CA TYR A 76 12.41 -8.63 1.92
C TYR A 76 13.71 -8.02 2.43
N ALA A 77 14.57 -7.53 1.53
CA ALA A 77 15.88 -7.02 1.89
C ALA A 77 15.87 -5.51 2.21
N GLU A 78 14.95 -4.73 1.63
CA GLU A 78 14.95 -3.28 1.76
C GLU A 78 13.70 -2.78 2.50
N MET A 79 12.50 -3.13 2.01
CA MET A 79 11.24 -2.60 2.54
C MET A 79 10.90 -3.19 3.92
N LEU A 80 10.90 -4.52 4.07
CA LEU A 80 10.45 -5.17 5.30
C LEU A 80 11.30 -4.79 6.54
N PRO A 81 12.64 -4.78 6.49
CA PRO A 81 13.45 -4.34 7.63
C PRO A 81 13.19 -2.88 8.02
N THR A 82 12.94 -2.02 7.03
CA THR A 82 12.58 -0.61 7.25
C THR A 82 11.23 -0.46 7.96
N LEU A 83 10.26 -1.34 7.65
CA LEU A 83 8.90 -1.26 8.20
C LEU A 83 8.79 -1.84 9.61
N ILE A 84 9.38 -3.01 9.88
CA ILE A 84 9.17 -3.76 11.14
C ILE A 84 10.44 -3.87 12.01
N GLY A 85 11.58 -3.37 11.53
CA GLY A 85 12.83 -3.32 12.25
C GLY A 85 13.61 -4.65 12.27
N ASP A 86 14.93 -4.55 12.33
CA ASP A 86 15.87 -5.69 12.28
C ASP A 86 15.64 -6.74 13.38
N LYS A 87 15.11 -6.31 14.54
CA LYS A 87 14.81 -7.22 15.64
C LYS A 87 13.77 -8.26 15.23
N ILE A 88 12.65 -7.83 14.68
CA ILE A 88 11.55 -8.71 14.26
C ILE A 88 11.99 -9.57 13.07
N ILE A 89 12.76 -9.00 12.13
CA ILE A 89 13.34 -9.77 11.01
C ILE A 89 14.13 -10.97 11.51
N LYS A 90 15.01 -10.76 12.50
CA LYS A 90 15.84 -11.81 13.08
C LYS A 90 15.04 -12.81 13.91
N GLU A 91 14.13 -12.33 14.75
CA GLU A 91 13.28 -13.18 15.60
C GLU A 91 12.42 -14.15 14.79
N HIS A 92 11.99 -13.75 13.59
CA HIS A 92 11.16 -14.56 12.71
C HIS A 92 11.91 -15.20 11.53
N GLU A 93 13.24 -15.12 11.50
CA GLU A 93 14.08 -15.68 10.42
C GLU A 93 13.62 -15.22 9.02
N LEU A 94 13.25 -13.94 8.88
CA LEU A 94 12.68 -13.39 7.63
C LEU A 94 13.73 -12.99 6.60
N ASP A 95 15.00 -13.00 6.98
CA ASP A 95 16.12 -12.85 6.07
C ASP A 95 16.67 -14.21 5.60
N SER A 96 17.20 -14.23 4.38
CA SER A 96 17.78 -15.46 3.83
C SER A 96 19.08 -15.86 4.54
N ASN A 97 19.72 -14.95 5.30
CA ASN A 97 21.03 -15.14 5.92
C ASN A 97 22.09 -15.71 4.96
N GLY A 98 22.00 -15.39 3.67
CA GLY A 98 22.88 -15.93 2.63
C GLY A 98 22.62 -17.42 2.27
N LYS A 99 21.57 -18.04 2.80
CA LYS A 99 21.15 -19.39 2.42
C LYS A 99 20.53 -19.35 1.02
N ARG A 100 20.91 -20.33 0.18
CA ARG A 100 20.37 -20.50 -1.18
C ARG A 100 18.95 -21.05 -1.21
N ASP A 101 18.59 -21.87 -0.22
CA ASP A 101 17.28 -22.48 -0.11
C ASP A 101 16.82 -22.41 1.34
N VAL A 102 15.68 -21.75 1.55
CA VAL A 102 14.99 -21.61 2.82
C VAL A 102 13.58 -22.18 2.74
N TYR A 103 13.26 -22.89 1.66
CA TYR A 103 11.94 -23.45 1.41
C TYR A 103 11.59 -24.51 2.47
N LYS A 104 10.37 -24.39 2.99
CA LYS A 104 9.76 -25.29 3.96
C LYS A 104 8.41 -25.69 3.40
N ASP A 105 8.29 -26.92 2.93
CA ASP A 105 7.08 -27.45 2.24
C ASP A 105 5.83 -27.50 3.12
N TYR A 106 6.03 -27.54 4.43
CA TYR A 106 4.98 -27.52 5.45
C TYR A 106 4.45 -26.11 5.78
N VAL A 107 5.04 -25.04 5.23
CA VAL A 107 4.58 -23.67 5.48
C VAL A 107 3.38 -23.36 4.60
N ASN A 108 2.29 -22.90 5.21
CA ASN A 108 1.12 -22.40 4.48
C ASN A 108 1.42 -21.00 3.91
N PRO A 109 1.44 -20.81 2.57
CA PRO A 109 1.75 -19.52 1.96
C PRO A 109 0.51 -18.60 1.83
N ALA A 110 -0.66 -19.02 2.32
CA ALA A 110 -1.88 -18.24 2.21
C ALA A 110 -1.76 -16.91 2.98
N THR A 111 -2.23 -15.83 2.36
CA THR A 111 -2.33 -14.53 3.02
C THR A 111 -3.40 -14.60 4.12
N LEU A 112 -3.02 -14.20 5.33
CA LEU A 112 -3.93 -14.13 6.48
C LEU A 112 -4.98 -13.03 6.29
N ASN A 113 -6.19 -13.24 6.81
CA ASN A 113 -7.26 -12.24 6.72
C ASN A 113 -6.85 -10.94 7.43
N GLU A 114 -6.19 -11.06 8.56
CA GLU A 114 -5.80 -9.97 9.42
C GLU A 114 -4.71 -9.10 8.80
N PHE A 115 -3.86 -9.72 7.98
CA PHE A 115 -2.89 -9.01 7.17
C PHE A 115 -3.58 -8.09 6.16
N GLN A 116 -4.57 -8.60 5.42
CA GLN A 116 -5.24 -7.84 4.36
C GLN A 116 -6.30 -6.83 4.86
N THR A 117 -6.96 -7.13 5.99
CA THR A 117 -8.05 -6.31 6.54
C THR A 117 -7.57 -5.23 7.50
N ALA A 118 -6.48 -5.46 8.25
CA ALA A 118 -6.01 -4.54 9.28
C ALA A 118 -4.51 -4.22 9.16
N ALA A 119 -3.63 -5.20 9.38
CA ALA A 119 -2.21 -4.92 9.61
C ALA A 119 -1.53 -4.18 8.45
N TYR A 120 -1.71 -4.62 7.20
CA TYR A 120 -1.12 -3.95 6.04
C TYR A 120 -1.85 -2.66 5.65
N ARG A 121 -3.03 -2.39 6.25
CA ARG A 121 -3.79 -1.15 6.06
C ARG A 121 -3.30 -0.01 6.96
N ALA A 122 -2.55 -0.32 8.03
CA ALA A 122 -1.86 0.69 8.84
C ALA A 122 -0.97 1.62 7.98
N LEU A 123 -0.48 1.13 6.84
CA LEU A 123 0.30 1.90 5.89
C LEU A 123 -0.50 3.01 5.17
N HIS A 124 -1.83 3.08 5.33
CA HIS A 124 -2.57 4.27 4.88
C HIS A 124 -2.17 5.52 5.65
N GLY A 125 -1.65 5.40 6.88
CA GLY A 125 -1.20 6.52 7.71
C GLY A 125 0.02 7.27 7.20
N ILE A 126 0.78 6.65 6.29
CA ILE A 126 2.00 7.23 5.71
C ILE A 126 1.80 7.74 4.28
N VAL A 127 0.57 7.69 3.75
CA VAL A 127 0.25 8.14 2.40
C VAL A 127 0.15 9.67 2.37
N PRO A 128 1.02 10.38 1.63
CA PRO A 128 0.92 11.83 1.52
C PRO A 128 -0.29 12.25 0.68
N GLY A 129 -0.95 13.35 1.05
CA GLY A 129 -2.10 13.90 0.30
C GLY A 129 -1.77 14.49 -1.08
N VAL A 130 -0.49 14.55 -1.44
CA VAL A 130 0.03 15.22 -2.64
C VAL A 130 1.19 14.44 -3.25
N VAL A 131 1.39 14.60 -4.57
CA VAL A 131 2.53 14.03 -5.30
C VAL A 131 3.41 15.16 -5.82
N TRP A 132 4.70 15.13 -5.50
CA TRP A 132 5.67 16.07 -6.02
C TRP A 132 6.06 15.69 -7.46
N MET A 133 6.17 16.72 -8.30
CA MET A 133 6.63 16.58 -9.68
C MET A 133 8.01 17.19 -9.77
N ILE A 134 9.04 16.38 -9.99
CA ILE A 134 10.43 16.85 -10.00
C ILE A 134 10.99 16.82 -11.40
N ALA A 135 11.43 17.99 -11.87
CA ALA A 135 12.14 18.12 -13.13
C ALA A 135 13.65 18.18 -12.86
N LYS A 136 14.46 18.13 -13.91
CA LYS A 136 15.93 18.29 -13.80
C LYS A 136 16.34 19.62 -13.14
N THR A 137 15.50 20.64 -13.21
CA THR A 137 15.72 21.96 -12.59
C THR A 137 15.28 22.02 -11.12
N GLY A 138 14.82 20.91 -10.55
CA GLY A 138 14.28 20.82 -9.21
C GLY A 138 12.76 20.62 -9.20
N ARG A 139 12.15 20.83 -8.05
CA ARG A 139 10.70 20.68 -7.87
C ARG A 139 9.94 21.64 -8.77
N SER A 140 9.14 21.09 -9.68
CA SER A 140 8.46 21.82 -10.76
C SER A 140 6.98 22.06 -10.46
N ALA A 141 6.33 21.11 -9.78
CA ALA A 141 4.93 21.21 -9.39
C ALA A 141 4.60 20.28 -8.22
N GLU A 142 3.36 20.37 -7.75
CA GLU A 142 2.73 19.41 -6.85
C GLU A 142 1.30 19.18 -7.34
N ILE A 143 0.84 17.93 -7.29
CA ILE A 143 -0.53 17.58 -7.63
C ILE A 143 -1.26 17.01 -6.41
N ASP A 144 -2.54 17.35 -6.28
CA ASP A 144 -3.40 16.78 -5.26
C ASP A 144 -3.71 15.32 -5.60
N MET A 145 -3.27 14.38 -4.75
CA MET A 145 -3.41 12.96 -5.03
C MET A 145 -4.89 12.54 -5.13
N ILE A 146 -5.77 13.10 -4.29
CA ILE A 146 -7.20 12.74 -4.26
C ILE A 146 -7.89 13.21 -5.54
N LYS A 147 -7.61 14.44 -5.99
CA LYS A 147 -8.15 14.97 -7.24
C LYS A 147 -7.79 14.10 -8.46
N TRP A 148 -6.62 13.46 -8.42
CA TRP A 148 -6.07 12.62 -9.49
C TRP A 148 -6.28 11.12 -9.27
N MET A 149 -7.00 10.69 -8.24
CA MET A 149 -7.37 9.28 -8.08
C MET A 149 -8.18 8.79 -9.29
N HIS A 150 -7.87 7.59 -9.76
CA HIS A 150 -8.47 6.99 -10.95
C HIS A 150 -8.31 7.74 -12.27
N ARG A 151 -7.51 8.83 -12.32
CA ARG A 151 -7.24 9.65 -13.51
C ARG A 151 -5.79 9.48 -13.96
N PRO A 152 -5.44 8.39 -14.66
CA PRO A 152 -4.06 8.06 -14.93
C PRO A 152 -3.49 8.80 -16.15
N SER A 153 -4.27 9.66 -16.81
CA SER A 153 -3.87 10.48 -17.97
C SER A 153 -2.57 11.26 -17.71
N ILE A 154 -2.40 11.79 -16.51
CA ILE A 154 -1.20 12.53 -16.09
C ILE A 154 0.11 11.74 -16.21
N VAL A 155 0.04 10.41 -16.15
CA VAL A 155 1.22 9.55 -16.22
C VAL A 155 1.85 9.56 -17.61
N GLN A 156 1.09 9.81 -18.68
CA GLN A 156 1.64 9.78 -20.05
C GLN A 156 2.72 10.83 -20.29
N GLU A 157 2.48 12.05 -19.82
CA GLU A 157 3.37 13.19 -20.05
C GLU A 157 4.40 13.36 -18.92
N TYR A 158 4.05 12.96 -17.69
CA TYR A 158 4.84 13.29 -16.52
C TYR A 158 5.44 12.07 -15.79
N PHE A 159 5.46 10.91 -16.43
CA PHE A 159 6.01 9.66 -15.86
C PHE A 159 7.33 9.86 -15.10
N ASP A 160 8.35 10.44 -15.75
CA ASP A 160 9.67 10.63 -15.14
C ASP A 160 9.60 11.58 -13.93
N HIS A 161 8.84 12.68 -14.04
CA HIS A 161 8.70 13.66 -12.96
C HIS A 161 8.06 13.06 -11.71
N MET A 162 7.10 12.15 -11.90
CA MET A 162 6.43 11.44 -10.80
C MET A 162 7.34 10.39 -10.16
N LEU A 163 8.16 9.68 -10.94
CA LEU A 163 9.12 8.73 -10.41
C LEU A 163 10.21 9.43 -9.58
N GLU A 164 10.71 10.58 -10.05
CA GLU A 164 11.67 11.40 -9.29
C GLU A 164 11.02 11.93 -8.00
N GLY A 165 9.74 12.32 -8.06
CA GLY A 165 8.96 12.66 -6.87
C GLY A 165 8.87 11.51 -5.87
N LEU A 166 8.53 10.31 -6.34
CA LEU A 166 8.44 9.09 -5.52
C LEU A 166 9.74 8.74 -4.78
N GLN A 167 10.89 9.08 -5.36
CA GLN A 167 12.20 8.77 -4.77
C GLN A 167 12.67 9.79 -3.74
N THR A 168 12.13 11.01 -3.77
CA THR A 168 12.67 12.17 -3.03
C THR A 168 11.68 12.80 -2.08
N GLN A 169 10.38 12.60 -2.32
CA GLN A 169 9.32 13.05 -1.44
C GLN A 169 9.29 12.14 -0.21
N PHE A 170 9.33 12.75 0.97
CA PHE A 170 9.11 12.03 2.21
C PHE A 170 7.67 11.52 2.29
N ILE A 171 7.52 10.32 2.86
CA ILE A 171 6.21 9.82 3.28
C ILE A 171 5.58 10.79 4.27
N GLN A 172 4.27 10.69 4.43
CA GLN A 172 3.62 11.43 5.49
C GLN A 172 4.16 10.95 6.86
N PRO A 173 4.57 11.88 7.75
CA PRO A 173 4.89 11.51 9.13
C PRO A 173 3.67 10.85 9.77
N GLN A 174 3.88 9.63 10.27
CA GLN A 174 2.86 8.94 11.06
C GLN A 174 2.87 9.58 12.45
N ASN A 175 1.95 10.52 12.66
CA ASN A 175 1.62 11.00 14.00
C ASN A 175 0.56 10.04 14.59
N ASP A 176 0.25 10.11 15.89
CA ASP A 176 -0.76 9.25 16.55
C ASP A 176 -2.18 9.31 15.92
N GLY A 177 -2.40 10.16 14.91
CA GLY A 177 -3.51 10.06 13.97
C GLY A 177 -3.25 9.02 12.88
N TRP A 178 -4.01 7.91 12.93
CA TRP A 178 -3.99 6.77 11.99
C TRP A 178 -3.94 7.11 10.50
N GLU A 179 -4.58 8.20 10.06
CA GLU A 179 -4.57 8.68 8.66
C GLU A 179 -4.54 10.21 8.63
N ASP A 180 -4.02 10.81 7.55
CA ASP A 180 -4.23 12.24 7.31
C ASP A 180 -5.72 12.52 7.36
N PHE A 181 -6.16 13.29 8.36
CA PHE A 181 -7.50 13.85 8.36
C PHE A 181 -7.75 14.58 7.03
N GLY A 182 -6.72 15.13 6.38
CA GLY A 182 -6.76 15.70 5.04
C GLY A 182 -7.16 14.69 3.95
N LEU A 183 -6.61 13.49 3.92
CA LEU A 183 -6.92 12.45 2.92
C LEU A 183 -8.38 12.00 3.02
N ASN A 184 -8.80 11.59 4.22
CA ASN A 184 -10.17 11.11 4.46
C ASN A 184 -11.20 12.23 4.35
N ASN A 185 -10.92 13.42 4.89
CA ASN A 185 -11.84 14.54 4.73
C ASN A 185 -11.94 14.99 3.26
N LYS A 186 -10.86 14.88 2.49
CA LYS A 186 -10.93 15.10 1.04
C LYS A 186 -11.73 13.99 0.38
N LEU A 187 -11.56 12.71 0.69
CA LEU A 187 -12.43 11.66 0.11
C LEU A 187 -13.92 11.86 0.44
N LYS A 188 -14.23 12.41 1.63
CA LYS A 188 -15.60 12.79 2.05
C LYS A 188 -16.15 14.02 1.33
N LYS A 189 -15.32 15.07 1.14
CA LYS A 189 -15.76 16.40 0.64
C LYS A 189 -15.53 16.59 -0.85
N SER A 190 -14.55 15.90 -1.40
CA SER A 190 -14.18 15.99 -2.81
C SER A 190 -15.18 15.15 -3.59
N ASN A 191 -16.18 15.81 -4.17
CA ASN A 191 -16.80 15.27 -5.37
C ASN A 191 -15.85 15.51 -6.55
N PRO A 192 -14.89 14.61 -6.82
CA PRO A 192 -14.77 14.02 -8.18
C PRO A 192 -14.00 12.66 -8.20
N PRO A 193 -14.09 11.74 -9.19
CA PRO A 193 -14.99 11.59 -10.33
C PRO A 193 -16.01 10.45 -10.17
N PHE A 194 -16.19 9.96 -8.94
CA PHE A 194 -17.12 8.89 -8.63
C PHE A 194 -18.56 9.38 -8.81
N LYS A 195 -19.10 9.30 -10.03
CA LYS A 195 -20.51 9.63 -10.33
C LYS A 195 -21.54 8.88 -9.47
N SER A 196 -21.10 7.88 -8.69
CA SER A 196 -21.95 6.94 -7.96
C SER A 196 -22.16 7.26 -6.48
N ASP A 197 -21.36 8.10 -5.83
CA ASP A 197 -21.53 8.38 -4.40
C ASP A 197 -21.58 9.89 -4.10
N PRO A 198 -22.76 10.46 -3.81
CA PRO A 198 -22.91 11.87 -3.49
C PRO A 198 -22.44 12.24 -2.07
N TYR A 199 -22.02 11.28 -1.25
CA TYR A 199 -21.63 11.48 0.15
C TYR A 199 -20.12 11.36 0.41
N GLY A 200 -19.35 10.95 -0.61
CA GLY A 200 -17.91 10.71 -0.53
C GLY A 200 -17.53 9.44 0.24
N ASP A 201 -16.28 9.00 0.09
CA ASP A 201 -15.76 7.80 0.74
C ASP A 201 -14.99 8.13 2.04
N ASP A 202 -14.96 7.20 2.99
CA ASP A 202 -14.13 7.26 4.20
C ASP A 202 -13.34 5.96 4.34
N LEU A 203 -12.04 5.98 4.05
CA LEU A 203 -11.19 4.79 4.06
C LEU A 203 -11.07 4.17 5.45
N THR A 204 -11.05 4.98 6.50
CA THR A 204 -10.97 4.49 7.88
C THR A 204 -12.26 3.79 8.26
N THR A 205 -13.41 4.41 8.01
CA THR A 205 -14.73 3.81 8.29
C THR A 205 -14.94 2.54 7.45
N ILE A 206 -14.53 2.57 6.18
CA ILE A 206 -14.56 1.39 5.31
C ILE A 206 -13.65 0.28 5.87
N GLY A 207 -12.46 0.62 6.39
CA GLY A 207 -11.54 -0.34 7.00
C GLY A 207 -12.13 -1.01 8.24
N ILE A 208 -12.69 -0.21 9.15
CA ILE A 208 -13.41 -0.69 10.34
C ILE A 208 -14.56 -1.61 9.95
N GLN A 209 -15.43 -1.16 9.03
CA GLN A 209 -16.59 -1.95 8.64
C GLN A 209 -16.20 -3.24 7.91
N ARG A 210 -15.13 -3.21 7.10
CA ARG A 210 -14.61 -4.39 6.41
C ARG A 210 -14.01 -5.39 7.37
N GLN A 211 -13.30 -4.95 8.39
CA GLN A 211 -12.81 -5.86 9.42
C GLN A 211 -13.97 -6.61 10.09
N ARG A 212 -15.07 -5.90 10.40
CA ARG A 212 -16.28 -6.50 10.98
C ARG A 212 -16.96 -7.48 10.03
N ASP A 213 -17.05 -7.14 8.74
CA ASP A 213 -17.58 -8.03 7.68
C ASP A 213 -16.77 -9.35 7.58
N TYR A 214 -15.45 -9.27 7.78
CA TYR A 214 -14.57 -10.44 7.79
C TYR A 214 -14.57 -11.20 9.12
N GLY A 215 -15.37 -10.76 10.09
CA GLY A 215 -15.52 -11.41 11.40
C GLY A 215 -14.23 -11.43 12.22
N MET A 216 -13.41 -10.38 12.12
CA MET A 216 -12.09 -10.42 12.75
C MET A 216 -12.17 -10.28 14.27
N PRO A 217 -11.29 -10.98 15.01
CA PRO A 217 -11.17 -10.80 16.45
C PRO A 217 -10.78 -9.36 16.84
N SER A 218 -11.04 -9.02 18.10
CA SER A 218 -10.72 -7.72 18.66
C SER A 218 -9.21 -7.48 18.78
N TYR A 219 -8.83 -6.21 18.91
CA TYR A 219 -7.46 -5.80 19.24
C TYR A 219 -6.87 -6.60 20.42
N ASN A 220 -7.66 -6.82 21.48
CA ASN A 220 -7.22 -7.56 22.67
C ASN A 220 -6.95 -9.05 22.40
N ALA A 221 -7.70 -9.66 21.48
CA ALA A 221 -7.43 -11.02 21.03
C ALA A 221 -6.08 -11.10 20.28
N PHE A 222 -5.77 -10.10 19.45
CA PHE A 222 -4.47 -10.00 18.77
C PHE A 222 -3.32 -9.71 19.71
N ARG A 223 -3.51 -8.86 20.72
CA ARG A 223 -2.51 -8.68 21.79
C ARG A 223 -2.12 -10.01 22.40
N LYS A 224 -3.11 -10.80 22.83
CA LYS A 224 -2.89 -12.12 23.41
C LYS A 224 -2.20 -13.08 22.45
N TYR A 225 -2.63 -13.11 21.19
CA TYR A 225 -2.02 -13.94 20.14
C TYR A 225 -0.55 -13.59 19.93
N SER A 226 -0.23 -12.30 19.94
CA SER A 226 1.13 -11.77 19.79
C SER A 226 1.96 -11.80 21.09
N GLY A 227 1.47 -12.45 22.15
CA GLY A 227 2.19 -12.62 23.42
C GLY A 227 2.14 -11.42 24.37
N TYR A 228 1.35 -10.39 24.07
CA TYR A 228 1.11 -9.25 24.96
C TYR A 228 -0.05 -9.54 25.93
N PRO A 229 -0.02 -8.94 27.14
CA PRO A 229 -1.16 -9.02 28.04
C PRO A 229 -2.37 -8.28 27.45
N SER A 230 -3.56 -8.89 27.55
CA SER A 230 -4.82 -8.22 27.30
C SER A 230 -5.02 -7.12 28.34
N VAL A 231 -5.53 -5.97 27.90
CA VAL A 231 -5.92 -4.87 28.78
C VAL A 231 -7.36 -5.08 29.26
N LYS A 232 -7.68 -4.68 30.49
CA LYS A 232 -9.04 -4.84 31.05
C LYS A 232 -9.89 -3.60 30.91
N THR A 233 -9.25 -2.45 30.75
CA THR A 233 -9.91 -1.16 30.59
C THR A 233 -9.26 -0.37 29.46
N ILE A 234 -9.99 0.55 28.85
CA ILE A 234 -9.44 1.44 27.82
C ILE A 234 -8.34 2.33 28.41
N ASP A 235 -8.43 2.69 29.70
CA ASP A 235 -7.42 3.49 30.40
C ASP A 235 -6.05 2.84 30.46
N GLU A 236 -5.96 1.50 30.49
CA GLU A 236 -4.68 0.78 30.49
C GLU A 236 -3.88 0.96 29.19
N LEU A 237 -4.48 1.56 28.15
CA LEU A 237 -3.78 1.94 26.92
C LEU A 237 -3.05 3.29 27.04
N SER A 238 -3.17 4.02 28.16
CA SER A 238 -2.56 5.34 28.35
C SER A 238 -1.03 5.36 28.25
N ASP A 239 -0.39 4.22 28.48
CA ASP A 239 1.07 4.09 28.34
C ASP A 239 1.50 3.90 26.87
N LEU A 240 0.55 3.67 25.96
CA LEU A 240 0.80 3.36 24.55
C LEU A 240 0.33 4.48 23.60
N ILE A 241 -0.71 5.24 23.98
CA ILE A 241 -1.32 6.26 23.12
C ILE A 241 -1.65 7.54 23.90
N ALA A 242 -1.70 8.67 23.20
CA ALA A 242 -1.97 9.96 23.82
C ALA A 242 -3.37 10.06 24.49
N PRO A 243 -3.54 10.86 25.55
CA PRO A 243 -4.79 10.95 26.32
C PRO A 243 -6.04 11.32 25.50
N GLU A 244 -5.87 12.10 24.43
CA GLU A 244 -6.96 12.44 23.52
C GLU A 244 -7.51 11.22 22.79
N HIS A 245 -6.66 10.24 22.43
CA HIS A 245 -7.09 9.01 21.76
C HIS A 245 -7.84 8.09 22.74
N ILE A 246 -7.44 8.05 24.00
CA ILE A 246 -8.17 7.34 25.07
C ILE A 246 -9.60 7.88 25.18
N LYS A 247 -9.77 9.21 25.14
CA LYS A 247 -11.10 9.83 25.17
C LYS A 247 -11.95 9.43 23.96
N HIS A 248 -11.36 9.39 22.76
CA HIS A 248 -12.07 8.96 21.55
C HIS A 248 -12.45 7.47 21.59
N LEU A 249 -11.54 6.60 22.05
CA LEU A 249 -11.84 5.17 22.22
C LEU A 249 -12.99 4.95 23.20
N LYS A 250 -13.00 5.64 24.34
CA LYS A 250 -14.10 5.58 25.31
C LYS A 250 -15.44 6.09 24.77
N ALA A 251 -15.40 7.03 23.83
CA ALA A 251 -16.60 7.53 23.16
C ALA A 251 -17.10 6.56 22.07
N GLY A 252 -16.19 5.86 21.38
CA GLY A 252 -16.50 4.96 20.27
C GLY A 252 -16.79 3.51 20.68
N TYR A 253 -16.23 3.04 21.78
CA TYR A 253 -16.32 1.65 22.23
C TYR A 253 -16.81 1.56 23.67
N LYS A 254 -17.70 0.58 23.93
CA LYS A 254 -18.27 0.35 25.26
C LYS A 254 -17.30 -0.45 26.14
N HIS A 255 -16.62 -1.43 25.56
CA HIS A 255 -15.64 -2.27 26.23
C HIS A 255 -14.32 -2.32 25.43
N VAL A 256 -13.21 -2.55 26.11
CA VAL A 256 -11.89 -2.64 25.45
C VAL A 256 -11.77 -3.83 24.49
N ASP A 257 -12.56 -4.88 24.73
CA ASP A 257 -12.68 -6.03 23.83
C ASP A 257 -13.54 -5.75 22.59
N ASP A 258 -14.19 -4.59 22.50
CA ASP A 258 -14.94 -4.18 21.31
C ASP A 258 -14.03 -3.46 20.29
N ILE A 259 -12.80 -3.09 20.68
CA ILE A 259 -11.88 -2.33 19.83
C ILE A 259 -11.49 -3.17 18.61
N ASP A 260 -11.80 -2.64 17.43
CA ASP A 260 -11.41 -3.21 16.16
C ASP A 260 -9.87 -3.23 16.01
N LEU A 261 -9.29 -4.31 15.47
CA LEU A 261 -7.84 -4.44 15.25
C LEU A 261 -7.23 -3.30 14.42
N ILE A 262 -7.95 -2.80 13.41
CA ILE A 262 -7.48 -1.67 12.59
C ILE A 262 -7.44 -0.35 13.37
N VAL A 263 -8.15 -0.26 14.49
CA VAL A 263 -8.18 0.95 15.33
C VAL A 263 -7.14 0.89 16.45
N GLY A 264 -6.84 -0.30 16.97
CA GLY A 264 -5.87 -0.51 18.05
C GLY A 264 -4.47 -0.80 17.56
#